data_AF-A0A7Y3E000-F1
#
_entry.id   AF-A0A7Y3E000-F1
#
_cell.length_a   1.000
_cell.length_b   1.000
_cell.length_c   1.000
_cell.angle_alpha   90.00
_cell.angle_beta   90.00
_cell.angle_gamma   90.00
#
_symmetry.space_group_name_H-M   'P 1'
#
loop_
_entity.id
_entity.type
_entity.pdbx_description
1 polymer ?
#
loop_
_entity_poly.entity_id
_entity_poly.type
_entity_poly.pdbx_seq_one_letter_code
_entity_poly.pdbx_strand_id
1 'polypeptide(L)'
;MKIYLAVTAALLSFYIHSQNCSNKLVGKVVDFHDGSPIIDATVYIEALNSYKITDEQGRFQFNDLCEGEIELTISHLNCETKTFNVTIDGNTAKSFALEHHIQELQLIEVTGVTNKKLTTSAQESLLKEKTITKYSALSIGDALKEVPGVSSINTGNSIVKPMINGMHSSRVLIVNNGVRMQDQEWGIEHAPNIDVNTAGQISVIKGSGTLAFGGDAIGGVVVIKPSKMVTVDSLYGTTTVTGQSNGRGYNLNSSLTKTTAKGWYYNIQGNYKRNGDYRSPDYFLTNTASKSYGYSGGFGYKSLERGLDVFYSRLQNEIGILRSSHIGNIEDLVIAINSQEPTVIEDFDYTITAPKQDVNHQLLKINLYERFRSFGRLSLQYDFQNNHRLEYDVRVGNDRNKSALDLRLKTHTLSADLKVDSDNTLEYNFGLMGRYQNNFANPDTGVRRLIPDYDKYEFGTYATAVYQLNDKTSIDAGMRYD
;
A
#
# COMPACT_ATOMS: atom_id res chain seq x y z
N MET A 1 6.26 10.44 91.54
CA MET A 1 5.24 9.68 90.79
C MET A 1 5.02 10.23 89.36
N LYS A 2 6.07 10.69 88.66
CA LYS A 2 5.99 11.21 87.26
C LYS A 2 7.04 10.63 86.30
N ILE A 3 7.92 9.73 86.78
CA ILE A 3 9.02 9.17 85.97
C ILE A 3 8.71 7.73 85.50
N TYR A 4 7.82 7.02 86.18
CA TYR A 4 7.46 5.64 85.79
C TYR A 4 6.46 5.55 84.63
N LEU A 5 5.72 6.62 84.31
CA LEU A 5 4.76 6.62 83.20
C LEU A 5 5.41 6.88 81.82
N ALA A 6 6.61 7.47 81.80
CA ALA A 6 7.33 7.77 80.55
C ALA A 6 8.08 6.54 80.00
N VAL A 7 8.45 5.59 80.86
CA VAL A 7 9.16 4.37 80.45
C VAL A 7 8.20 3.31 79.89
N THR A 8 6.94 3.28 80.34
CA THR A 8 5.91 2.40 79.78
C THR A 8 5.39 2.84 78.41
N ALA A 9 5.48 4.13 78.07
CA ALA A 9 5.07 4.64 76.75
C ALA A 9 6.12 4.42 75.64
N ALA A 10 7.38 4.12 76.01
CA ALA A 10 8.45 3.79 75.05
C ALA A 10 8.49 2.28 74.68
N LEU A 11 7.72 1.44 75.37
CA LEU A 11 7.67 -0.02 75.17
C LEU A 11 6.49 -0.50 74.32
N LEU A 12 5.56 0.38 73.94
CA LEU A 12 4.66 0.15 72.80
C LEU A 12 5.38 0.59 71.53
N SER A 13 6.44 -0.15 71.21
CA SER A 13 7.03 -0.16 69.88
C SER A 13 5.92 -0.56 68.91
N PHE A 14 5.59 0.36 68.02
CA PHE A 14 4.74 0.10 66.87
C PHE A 14 5.24 -1.19 66.20
N TYR A 15 4.41 -2.23 66.20
CA TYR A 15 4.53 -3.35 65.29
C TYR A 15 4.31 -2.80 63.88
N ILE A 16 5.36 -2.26 63.27
CA ILE A 16 5.41 -2.06 61.83
C ILE A 16 5.35 -3.48 61.27
N HIS A 17 4.19 -3.87 60.75
CA HIS A 17 4.09 -5.05 59.91
C HIS A 17 4.91 -4.75 58.66
N SER A 18 6.20 -5.09 58.71
CA SER A 18 7.01 -5.23 57.52
C SER A 18 6.30 -6.26 56.66
N GLN A 19 5.79 -5.84 55.51
CA GLN A 19 5.35 -6.78 54.49
C GLN A 19 6.58 -7.64 54.19
N ASN A 20 6.48 -8.95 54.43
CA ASN A 20 7.61 -9.85 54.26
C ASN A 20 7.73 -10.20 52.78
N CYS A 21 8.22 -9.23 52.01
CA CYS A 21 8.39 -9.32 50.57
C CYS A 21 9.54 -10.29 50.31
N SER A 22 9.21 -11.56 50.07
CA SER A 22 10.17 -12.66 49.89
C SER A 22 9.99 -13.39 48.56
N ASN A 23 9.10 -12.87 47.70
CA ASN A 23 8.81 -13.47 46.41
C ASN A 23 9.91 -13.16 45.40
N LYS A 24 10.09 -14.08 44.46
CA LYS A 24 11.07 -13.97 43.38
C LYS A 24 10.37 -13.87 42.04
N LEU A 25 10.87 -12.98 41.18
CA LEU A 25 10.54 -12.98 39.76
C LEU A 25 11.74 -13.54 38.99
N VAL A 26 11.56 -14.71 38.39
CA VAL A 26 12.52 -15.30 37.46
C VAL A 26 12.04 -15.05 36.05
N GLY A 27 12.80 -14.27 35.29
CA GLY A 27 12.43 -13.85 33.95
C GLY A 27 13.34 -14.45 32.88
N LYS A 28 12.81 -14.63 31.67
CA LYS A 28 13.62 -14.91 30.46
C LYS A 28 13.22 -13.99 29.32
N VAL A 29 14.16 -13.18 28.85
CA VAL A 29 14.02 -12.30 27.68
C VAL A 29 14.49 -13.02 26.43
N VAL A 30 13.66 -13.00 25.40
CA VAL A 30 13.83 -13.75 24.16
C VAL A 30 13.40 -12.90 22.97
N ASP A 31 13.95 -13.21 21.81
CA ASP A 31 13.54 -12.59 20.56
C ASP A 31 12.13 -13.04 20.15
N PHE A 32 11.37 -12.13 19.56
CA PHE A 32 9.99 -12.35 19.15
C PHE A 32 9.87 -13.24 17.89
N HIS A 33 10.85 -13.22 16.99
CA HIS A 33 10.82 -13.99 15.75
C HIS A 33 11.27 -15.43 15.97
N ASP A 34 12.48 -15.63 16.48
CA ASP A 34 13.10 -16.97 16.51
C ASP A 34 13.11 -17.59 17.92
N GLY A 35 12.76 -16.81 18.95
CA GLY A 35 12.77 -17.27 20.34
C GLY A 35 14.17 -17.44 20.95
N SER A 36 15.22 -16.97 20.26
CA SER A 36 16.59 -16.93 20.76
C SER A 36 16.69 -16.06 22.02
N PRO A 37 17.60 -16.35 22.95
CA PRO A 37 17.77 -15.52 24.15
C PRO A 37 18.36 -14.15 23.81
N ILE A 38 17.81 -13.08 24.40
CA ILE A 38 18.40 -11.74 24.27
C ILE A 38 19.35 -11.52 25.44
N ILE A 39 20.63 -11.43 25.11
CA ILE A 39 21.74 -11.20 26.03
C ILE A 39 21.87 -9.68 26.27
N ASP A 40 22.31 -9.27 27.45
CA ASP A 40 22.58 -7.87 27.80
C ASP A 40 21.38 -6.91 27.73
N ALA A 41 20.15 -7.43 27.81
CA ALA A 41 18.95 -6.61 27.95
C ALA A 41 18.84 -6.09 29.39
N THR A 42 18.60 -4.78 29.53
CA THR A 42 18.36 -4.13 30.81
C THR A 42 16.89 -4.24 31.18
N VAL A 43 16.60 -4.88 32.31
CA VAL A 43 15.27 -5.00 32.90
C VAL A 43 15.20 -4.07 34.10
N TYR A 44 14.24 -3.14 34.12
CA TYR A 44 14.10 -2.11 35.14
C TYR A 44 12.69 -2.13 35.76
N ILE A 45 12.63 -2.07 37.09
CA ILE A 45 11.39 -1.92 37.86
C ILE A 45 11.42 -0.54 38.51
N GLU A 46 10.57 0.37 38.04
CA GLU A 46 10.58 1.77 38.46
C GLU A 46 10.24 1.95 39.95
N ALA A 47 9.22 1.23 40.43
CA ALA A 47 8.78 1.32 41.83
C ALA A 47 9.87 0.93 42.85
N LEU A 48 10.85 0.12 42.44
CA LEU A 48 11.96 -0.33 43.29
C LEU A 48 13.28 0.36 42.96
N ASN A 49 13.31 1.21 41.93
CA ASN A 49 14.53 1.78 41.36
C ASN A 49 15.64 0.73 41.16
N SER A 50 15.26 -0.46 40.68
CA SER A 50 16.13 -1.64 40.61
C SER A 50 16.21 -2.14 39.18
N TYR A 51 17.42 -2.49 38.73
CA TYR A 51 17.65 -3.07 37.42
C TYR A 51 18.44 -4.38 37.48
N LYS A 52 18.25 -5.19 36.43
CA LYS A 52 19.00 -6.41 36.16
C LYS A 52 19.37 -6.46 34.68
N ILE A 53 20.46 -7.14 34.38
CA ILE A 53 20.91 -7.39 33.01
C ILE A 53 20.74 -8.88 32.73
N THR A 54 20.25 -9.25 31.55
CA THR A 54 20.05 -10.65 31.18
C THR A 54 21.37 -11.36 30.91
N ASP A 55 21.44 -12.64 31.30
CA ASP A 55 22.59 -13.50 31.03
C ASP A 55 22.65 -14.04 29.59
N GLU A 56 23.64 -14.88 29.28
CA GLU A 56 23.81 -15.54 27.97
C GLU A 56 22.62 -16.40 27.55
N GLN A 57 21.79 -16.85 28.50
CA GLN A 57 20.56 -17.59 28.24
C GLN A 57 19.31 -16.69 28.32
N GLY A 58 19.51 -15.36 28.37
CA GLY A 58 18.47 -14.34 28.42
C GLY A 58 17.75 -14.26 29.77
N ARG A 59 18.27 -14.87 30.84
CA ARG A 59 17.58 -14.94 32.13
C ARG A 59 17.94 -13.77 33.04
N PHE A 60 16.99 -13.38 33.88
CA PHE A 60 17.18 -12.40 34.94
C PHE A 60 16.40 -12.82 36.19
N GLN A 61 16.78 -12.25 37.34
CA GLN A 61 16.09 -12.53 38.61
C GLN A 61 16.00 -11.29 39.49
N PHE A 62 14.78 -10.99 39.94
CA PHE A 62 14.52 -10.07 41.05
C PHE A 62 14.10 -10.86 42.28
N ASN A 63 14.62 -10.45 43.44
CA ASN A 63 14.28 -11.01 44.74
C ASN A 63 13.52 -9.95 45.56
N ASP A 64 12.95 -10.41 46.67
CA ASP A 64 12.35 -9.57 47.69
C ASP A 64 11.17 -8.72 47.17
N LEU A 65 10.40 -9.31 46.25
CA LEU A 65 9.20 -8.69 45.70
C LEU A 65 7.99 -8.94 46.60
N CYS A 66 7.13 -7.93 46.70
CA CYS A 66 5.83 -8.03 47.37
C CYS A 66 4.78 -8.55 46.37
N GLU A 67 3.70 -9.16 46.86
CA GLU A 67 2.55 -9.50 46.01
C GLU A 67 1.89 -8.22 45.47
N GLY A 68 1.44 -8.27 44.22
CA GLY A 68 0.81 -7.14 43.56
C GLY A 68 1.26 -6.94 42.11
N GLU A 69 0.77 -5.88 41.48
CA GLU A 69 1.16 -5.54 40.11
C GLU A 69 2.41 -4.66 40.11
N ILE A 70 3.39 -5.04 39.30
CA ILE A 70 4.59 -4.24 39.03
C ILE A 70 4.68 -3.92 37.54
N GLU A 71 5.19 -2.73 37.24
CA GLU A 71 5.51 -2.30 35.90
C GLU A 71 7.01 -2.55 35.64
N LEU A 72 7.30 -3.36 34.62
CA LEU A 72 8.64 -3.82 34.29
C LEU A 72 8.99 -3.36 32.88
N THR A 73 10.02 -2.52 32.77
CA THR A 73 10.49 -1.96 31.50
C THR A 73 11.75 -2.68 31.06
N ILE A 74 11.77 -3.20 29.84
CA ILE A 74 12.94 -3.88 29.27
C ILE A 74 13.46 -3.06 28.09
N SER A 75 14.75 -2.73 28.13
CA SER A 75 15.47 -2.02 27.06
C SER A 75 16.71 -2.80 26.63
N HIS A 76 17.06 -2.68 25.36
CA HIS A 76 18.26 -3.30 24.79
C HIS A 76 18.75 -2.43 23.62
N LEU A 77 20.05 -2.42 23.33
CA LEU A 77 20.66 -1.52 22.33
C LEU A 77 19.99 -1.63 20.95
N ASN A 78 19.51 -2.82 20.61
CA ASN A 78 18.96 -3.16 19.30
C ASN A 78 17.46 -3.46 19.33
N CYS A 79 16.76 -3.17 20.44
CA CYS A 79 15.32 -3.42 20.58
C CYS A 79 14.56 -2.14 20.92
N GLU A 80 13.27 -2.08 20.56
CA GLU A 80 12.37 -1.08 21.12
C GLU A 80 12.13 -1.38 22.61
N THR A 81 12.24 -0.37 23.46
CA THR A 81 11.96 -0.48 24.90
C THR A 81 10.49 -0.81 25.11
N LYS A 82 10.20 -1.92 25.80
CA LYS A 82 8.83 -2.39 26.04
C LYS A 82 8.55 -2.50 27.54
N THR A 83 7.36 -2.04 27.92
CA THR A 83 6.91 -2.06 29.31
C THR A 83 5.81 -3.11 29.50
N PHE A 84 5.92 -3.88 30.57
CA PHE A 84 5.06 -5.02 30.87
C PHE A 84 4.46 -4.87 32.27
N ASN A 85 3.14 -5.05 32.37
CA ASN A 85 2.48 -5.22 33.66
C ASN A 85 2.58 -6.69 34.09
N VAL A 86 3.17 -6.93 35.25
CA VAL A 86 3.41 -8.27 35.80
C VAL A 86 2.77 -8.33 37.18
N THR A 87 1.79 -9.19 37.34
CA THR A 87 1.24 -9.55 38.65
C THR A 87 2.17 -10.55 39.31
N ILE A 88 2.70 -10.19 40.48
CA ILE A 88 3.50 -11.05 41.35
C ILE A 88 2.55 -11.78 42.31
N ASP A 89 2.45 -13.09 42.13
CA ASP A 89 1.70 -14.01 42.99
C ASP A 89 2.67 -15.14 43.38
N GLY A 90 3.22 -15.06 44.60
CA GLY A 90 4.32 -15.92 45.03
C GLY A 90 5.57 -15.83 44.13
N ASN A 91 6.34 -16.92 44.08
CA ASN A 91 7.47 -17.04 43.16
C ASN A 91 6.96 -17.14 41.72
N THR A 92 7.16 -16.07 40.95
CA THR A 92 6.62 -15.90 39.60
C THR A 92 7.71 -16.18 38.57
N ALA A 93 7.42 -16.99 37.56
CA ALA A 93 8.29 -17.20 36.41
C ALA A 93 7.59 -16.71 35.13
N LYS A 94 8.25 -15.83 34.35
CA LYS A 94 7.64 -15.25 33.15
C LYS A 94 8.66 -15.06 32.03
N SER A 95 8.24 -15.29 30.79
CA SER A 95 9.06 -15.00 29.61
C SER A 95 8.57 -13.72 28.94
N PHE A 96 9.51 -12.88 28.53
CA PHE A 96 9.28 -11.59 27.89
C PHE A 96 9.87 -11.63 26.49
N ALA A 97 9.08 -11.31 25.48
CA ALA A 97 9.54 -11.25 24.10
C ALA A 97 9.79 -9.80 23.69
N LEU A 98 10.97 -9.52 23.13
CA LEU A 98 11.31 -8.25 22.50
C LEU A 98 11.59 -8.46 21.02
N GLU A 99 11.37 -7.41 20.25
CA GLU A 99 11.72 -7.34 18.84
C GLU A 99 13.21 -6.97 18.71
N HIS A 100 14.07 -7.92 18.32
CA HIS A 100 15.53 -7.68 18.19
C HIS A 100 15.99 -7.45 16.74
N HIS A 101 15.08 -7.52 15.76
CA HIS A 101 15.40 -7.21 14.36
C HIS A 101 15.28 -5.71 14.07
N ILE A 102 16.42 -5.02 14.15
CA ILE A 102 16.62 -3.60 13.77
C ILE A 102 16.08 -3.27 12.36
N GLN A 103 15.91 -4.28 11.50
CA GLN A 103 15.58 -4.13 10.07
C GLN A 103 14.11 -3.79 9.81
N GLU A 104 13.18 -4.14 10.70
CA GLU A 104 11.79 -3.61 10.65
C GLU A 104 11.66 -2.26 11.39
N LEU A 105 12.55 -2.00 12.36
CA LEU A 105 12.53 -0.83 13.26
C LEU A 105 13.34 0.37 12.78
N GLN A 106 14.15 0.27 11.71
CA GLN A 106 14.79 1.43 11.06
C GLN A 106 13.76 2.31 10.32
N LEU A 107 12.89 2.94 11.09
CA LEU A 107 11.96 4.00 10.72
C LEU A 107 12.38 5.35 11.31
N ILE A 108 13.56 5.44 11.93
CA ILE A 108 14.09 6.66 12.56
C ILE A 108 15.50 6.96 12.01
N GLU A 109 15.63 7.03 10.70
CA GLU A 109 16.64 7.88 10.09
C GLU A 109 15.92 8.87 9.17
N VAL A 110 15.68 10.08 9.70
CA VAL A 110 15.00 11.20 9.03
C VAL A 110 15.72 11.61 7.73
N THR A 111 16.91 11.08 7.48
CA THR A 111 17.73 11.31 6.28
C THR A 111 17.70 10.19 5.23
N GLY A 112 17.01 9.06 5.47
CA GLY A 112 17.02 7.94 4.52
C GLY A 112 15.80 7.05 4.60
N VAL A 113 14.75 7.35 3.82
CA VAL A 113 13.74 6.35 3.51
C VAL A 113 14.42 5.21 2.72
N THR A 114 14.79 4.13 3.41
CA THR A 114 15.28 2.90 2.78
C THR A 114 14.11 2.26 2.04
N ASN A 115 14.03 2.60 0.75
CA ASN A 115 13.18 1.91 -0.21
C ASN A 115 13.80 0.53 -0.46
N LYS A 116 13.30 -0.48 0.25
CA LYS A 116 13.71 -1.88 0.09
C LYS A 116 13.00 -2.45 -1.14
N LYS A 117 13.74 -3.22 -1.94
CA LYS A 117 13.17 -4.05 -2.99
C LYS A 117 12.16 -5.03 -2.37
N LEU A 118 11.04 -5.22 -3.05
CA LEU A 118 10.02 -6.23 -2.76
C LEU A 118 10.54 -7.65 -3.00
N THR A 119 11.54 -7.81 -3.87
CA THR A 119 12.09 -9.11 -4.25
C THR A 119 13.62 -9.03 -4.33
N THR A 120 14.29 -10.06 -3.82
CA THR A 120 15.77 -10.15 -3.87
C THR A 120 16.25 -10.88 -5.14
N SER A 121 15.41 -11.78 -5.68
CA SER A 121 15.72 -12.65 -6.82
C SER A 121 15.17 -12.17 -8.18
N ALA A 122 14.03 -11.46 -8.18
CA ALA A 122 13.38 -11.00 -9.40
C ALA A 122 13.98 -9.67 -9.87
N GLN A 123 13.91 -9.41 -11.17
CA GLN A 123 14.38 -8.14 -11.71
C GLN A 123 13.40 -7.03 -11.28
N GLU A 124 13.66 -6.43 -10.12
CA GLU A 124 12.90 -5.31 -9.62
C GLU A 124 13.58 -3.98 -9.95
N SER A 125 12.81 -3.11 -10.60
CA SER A 125 13.16 -1.72 -10.82
C SER A 125 12.25 -0.82 -9.99
N LEU A 126 12.84 0.20 -9.40
CA LEU A 126 12.21 1.04 -8.39
C LEU A 126 12.17 2.50 -8.85
N LEU A 127 10.98 3.07 -8.91
CA LEU A 127 10.79 4.52 -8.99
C LEU A 127 10.59 5.07 -7.58
N LYS A 128 11.48 5.99 -7.20
CA LYS A 128 11.44 6.70 -5.92
C LYS A 128 10.58 7.94 -6.02
N GLU A 129 10.13 8.42 -4.87
CA GLU A 129 9.29 9.61 -4.70
C GLU A 129 9.72 10.82 -5.55
N LYS A 130 11.02 11.17 -5.60
CA LYS A 130 11.50 12.29 -6.43
C LYS A 130 11.15 12.13 -7.92
N THR A 131 11.26 10.92 -8.46
CA THR A 131 10.86 10.63 -9.85
C THR A 131 9.35 10.67 -9.97
N ILE A 132 8.61 10.08 -9.03
CA ILE A 132 7.14 10.10 -9.02
C ILE A 132 6.61 11.55 -9.04
N THR A 133 7.17 12.43 -8.21
CA THR A 133 6.81 13.85 -8.13
C THR A 133 7.06 14.61 -9.44
N LYS A 134 8.10 14.25 -10.21
CA LYS A 134 8.36 14.81 -11.56
C LYS A 134 7.19 14.51 -12.51
N TYR A 135 6.52 13.37 -12.33
CA TYR A 135 5.38 12.92 -13.14
C TYR A 135 4.01 13.19 -12.48
N SER A 136 3.95 14.00 -11.43
CA SER A 136 2.73 14.31 -10.66
C SER A 136 1.53 14.77 -11.51
N ALA A 137 1.78 15.50 -12.60
CA ALA A 137 0.76 15.98 -13.54
C ALA A 137 0.39 14.98 -14.66
N LEU A 138 1.13 13.87 -14.76
CA LEU A 138 1.02 12.90 -15.85
C LEU A 138 0.37 11.59 -15.37
N SER A 139 0.23 10.64 -16.28
CA SER A 139 -0.29 9.31 -16.00
C SER A 139 0.75 8.43 -15.31
N ILE A 140 0.29 7.34 -14.68
CA ILE A 140 1.19 6.29 -14.18
C ILE A 140 2.00 5.64 -15.31
N GLY A 141 1.41 5.51 -16.50
CA GLY A 141 2.08 4.98 -17.69
C GLY A 141 3.27 5.84 -18.13
N ASP A 142 3.19 7.16 -17.98
CA ASP A 142 4.30 8.06 -18.28
C ASP A 142 5.45 7.91 -17.27
N ALA A 143 5.14 7.81 -15.98
CA ALA A 143 6.14 7.57 -14.95
C ALA A 143 6.88 6.24 -15.17
N LEU A 144 6.15 5.20 -15.58
CA LEU A 144 6.69 3.87 -15.81
C LEU A 144 7.68 3.78 -16.98
N LYS A 145 7.70 4.74 -17.92
CA LYS A 145 8.70 4.80 -19.00
C LYS A 145 10.13 5.02 -18.50
N GLU A 146 10.30 5.54 -17.28
CA GLU A 146 11.62 5.67 -16.64
C GLU A 146 12.20 4.31 -16.20
N VAL A 147 11.41 3.24 -16.26
CA VAL A 147 11.85 1.89 -15.90
C VAL A 147 12.46 1.18 -17.13
N PRO A 148 13.68 0.64 -17.04
CA PRO A 148 14.27 -0.11 -18.14
C PRO A 148 13.40 -1.29 -18.61
N GLY A 149 13.21 -1.40 -19.92
CA GLY A 149 12.37 -2.44 -20.54
C GLY A 149 10.86 -2.24 -20.35
N VAL A 150 10.45 -1.04 -19.92
CA VAL A 150 9.04 -0.62 -19.90
C VAL A 150 8.85 0.47 -20.93
N SER A 151 7.87 0.27 -21.81
CA SER A 151 7.39 1.24 -22.80
C SER A 151 5.91 1.52 -22.54
N SER A 152 5.26 2.24 -23.45
CA SER A 152 3.81 2.43 -23.40
C SER A 152 3.18 2.26 -24.77
N ILE A 153 1.90 1.89 -24.78
CA ILE A 153 1.01 2.06 -25.91
C ILE A 153 0.08 3.23 -25.59
N ASN A 154 0.00 4.17 -26.54
CA ASN A 154 -0.69 5.43 -26.35
C ASN A 154 -1.89 5.52 -27.29
N THR A 155 -3.03 5.93 -26.75
CA THR A 155 -4.20 6.37 -27.53
C THR A 155 -4.32 7.88 -27.34
N GLY A 156 -3.74 8.63 -28.27
CA GLY A 156 -3.54 10.08 -28.11
C GLY A 156 -2.57 10.41 -26.97
N ASN A 157 -2.78 11.55 -26.32
CA ASN A 157 -1.84 12.11 -25.35
C ASN A 157 -2.16 11.74 -23.90
N SER A 158 -3.42 11.44 -23.59
CA SER A 158 -3.89 11.27 -22.20
C SER A 158 -4.07 9.81 -21.79
N ILE A 159 -4.23 8.89 -22.75
CA ILE A 159 -4.40 7.46 -22.48
C ILE A 159 -3.05 6.78 -22.73
N VAL A 160 -2.36 6.46 -21.64
CA VAL A 160 -1.01 5.88 -21.67
C VAL A 160 -1.02 4.57 -20.91
N LYS A 161 -0.98 3.46 -21.65
CA LYS A 161 -1.03 2.11 -21.07
C LYS A 161 0.39 1.53 -21.00
N PRO A 162 0.86 1.08 -19.83
CA PRO A 162 2.21 0.54 -19.70
C PRO A 162 2.36 -0.80 -20.44
N MET A 163 3.55 -1.01 -20.99
CA MET A 163 3.93 -2.23 -21.69
C MET A 163 5.28 -2.71 -21.17
N ILE A 164 5.37 -3.97 -20.75
CA ILE A 164 6.61 -4.56 -20.23
C ILE A 164 7.06 -5.65 -21.19
N ASN A 165 8.25 -5.50 -21.77
CA ASN A 165 8.80 -6.45 -22.77
C ASN A 165 7.82 -6.81 -23.91
N GLY A 166 7.05 -5.83 -24.39
CA GLY A 166 6.05 -6.04 -25.46
C GLY A 166 4.66 -6.50 -24.99
N MET A 167 4.49 -6.83 -23.70
CA MET A 167 3.22 -7.30 -23.13
C MET A 167 2.46 -6.15 -22.47
N HIS A 168 1.12 -6.13 -22.60
CA HIS A 168 0.25 -5.09 -22.03
C HIS A 168 -1.14 -5.65 -21.67
N SER A 169 -2.04 -4.80 -21.16
CA SER A 169 -3.40 -5.17 -20.72
C SER A 169 -3.35 -6.29 -19.66
N SER A 170 -4.20 -7.32 -19.77
CA SER A 170 -4.28 -8.45 -18.83
C SER A 170 -2.98 -9.23 -18.61
N ARG A 171 -1.93 -8.99 -19.41
CA ARG A 171 -0.60 -9.61 -19.24
C ARG A 171 0.33 -8.81 -18.32
N VAL A 172 -0.02 -7.57 -17.97
CA VAL A 172 0.71 -6.71 -17.04
C VAL A 172 -0.21 -6.37 -15.88
N LEU A 173 0.02 -7.00 -14.74
CA LEU A 173 -0.83 -6.83 -13.57
C LEU A 173 -0.42 -5.57 -12.81
N ILE A 174 -1.39 -4.76 -12.41
CA ILE A 174 -1.14 -3.56 -11.61
C ILE A 174 -1.77 -3.73 -10.23
N VAL A 175 -0.97 -3.53 -9.20
CA VAL A 175 -1.36 -3.61 -7.79
C VAL A 175 -1.27 -2.22 -7.19
N ASN A 176 -2.40 -1.65 -6.79
CA ASN A 176 -2.46 -0.36 -6.12
C ASN A 176 -2.74 -0.54 -4.63
N ASN A 177 -1.81 -0.11 -3.78
CA ASN A 177 -1.92 -0.23 -2.33
C ASN A 177 -2.27 -1.67 -1.85
N GLY A 178 -1.69 -2.69 -2.50
CA GLY A 178 -1.96 -4.10 -2.20
C GLY A 178 -3.20 -4.69 -2.87
N VAL A 179 -3.97 -3.89 -3.62
CA VAL A 179 -5.17 -4.36 -4.34
C VAL A 179 -4.86 -4.52 -5.82
N ARG A 180 -5.16 -5.70 -6.38
CA ARG A 180 -5.09 -5.92 -7.83
C ARG A 180 -6.14 -5.08 -8.53
N MET A 181 -5.72 -4.19 -9.41
CA MET A 181 -6.60 -3.32 -10.19
C MET A 181 -7.48 -4.13 -11.14
N GLN A 182 -8.76 -3.75 -11.22
CA GLN A 182 -9.75 -4.31 -12.12
C GLN A 182 -10.61 -3.16 -12.67
N ASP A 183 -10.22 -2.55 -13.80
CA ASP A 183 -10.82 -1.31 -14.31
C ASP A 183 -11.18 -1.37 -15.82
N GLN A 184 -11.68 -2.53 -16.25
CA GLN A 184 -12.06 -2.83 -17.64
C GLN A 184 -10.87 -2.70 -18.60
N GLU A 185 -9.74 -3.29 -18.24
CA GLU A 185 -8.45 -3.19 -18.92
C GLU A 185 -8.35 -3.88 -20.31
N TRP A 186 -9.48 -4.16 -20.96
CA TRP A 186 -9.54 -5.00 -22.17
C TRP A 186 -9.08 -4.27 -23.43
N GLY A 187 -9.45 -2.99 -23.59
CA GLY A 187 -9.05 -2.15 -24.72
C GLY A 187 -7.64 -1.59 -24.57
N ILE A 188 -7.00 -1.25 -25.70
CA ILE A 188 -5.71 -0.52 -25.69
C ILE A 188 -5.90 0.90 -25.14
N GLU A 189 -7.10 1.43 -25.33
CA GLU A 189 -7.62 2.72 -24.89
C GLU A 189 -8.11 2.72 -23.43
N HIS A 190 -8.04 1.58 -22.74
CA HIS A 190 -8.40 1.45 -21.33
C HIS A 190 -7.13 1.45 -20.46
N ALA A 191 -6.56 2.64 -20.28
CA ALA A 191 -5.39 2.84 -19.41
C ALA A 191 -5.78 2.73 -17.92
N PRO A 192 -4.80 2.41 -17.04
CA PRO A 192 -5.04 2.23 -15.61
C PRO A 192 -5.51 3.51 -14.92
N ASN A 193 -6.60 3.42 -14.15
CA ASN A 193 -7.20 4.53 -13.42
C ASN A 193 -6.59 4.68 -12.03
N ILE A 194 -5.34 5.17 -11.99
CA ILE A 194 -4.59 5.36 -10.75
C ILE A 194 -4.03 6.77 -10.71
N ASP A 195 -4.19 7.43 -9.56
CA ASP A 195 -3.45 8.67 -9.33
C ASP A 195 -2.02 8.38 -8.88
N VAL A 196 -1.07 8.69 -9.75
CA VAL A 196 0.36 8.59 -9.49
C VAL A 196 0.80 9.32 -8.21
N ASN A 197 0.10 10.37 -7.78
CA ASN A 197 0.45 11.11 -6.56
C ASN A 197 0.14 10.35 -5.26
N THR A 198 -0.66 9.29 -5.31
CA THR A 198 -0.91 8.42 -4.14
C THR A 198 0.24 7.44 -3.89
N ALA A 199 1.19 7.34 -4.82
CA ALA A 199 2.34 6.45 -4.73
C ALA A 199 3.48 7.09 -3.95
N GLY A 200 3.94 6.44 -2.88
CA GLY A 200 5.25 6.72 -2.29
C GLY A 200 6.37 5.95 -3.00
N GLN A 201 6.01 4.79 -3.58
CA GLN A 201 6.94 3.90 -4.25
C GLN A 201 6.23 3.16 -5.39
N ILE A 202 6.90 3.03 -6.54
CA ILE A 202 6.46 2.15 -7.65
C ILE A 202 7.56 1.15 -7.93
N SER A 203 7.24 -0.13 -7.84
CA SER A 203 8.13 -1.25 -8.17
C SER A 203 7.61 -1.97 -9.41
N VAL A 204 8.49 -2.26 -10.35
CA VAL A 204 8.20 -3.13 -11.50
C VAL A 204 8.94 -4.43 -11.29
N ILE A 205 8.19 -5.52 -11.14
CA ILE A 205 8.69 -6.87 -10.88
C ILE A 205 8.52 -7.68 -12.16
N LYS A 206 9.60 -8.32 -12.60
CA LYS A 206 9.63 -9.20 -13.77
C LYS A 206 10.13 -10.59 -13.38
N GLY A 207 9.52 -11.64 -13.91
CA GLY A 207 9.91 -13.03 -13.65
C GLY A 207 9.13 -13.70 -12.52
N SER A 208 9.71 -14.69 -11.85
CA SER A 208 9.04 -15.58 -10.89
C SER A 208 8.41 -14.88 -9.68
N GLY A 209 8.92 -13.70 -9.29
CA GLY A 209 8.36 -12.90 -8.20
C GLY A 209 6.93 -12.36 -8.45
N THR A 210 6.37 -12.54 -9.65
CA THR A 210 5.00 -12.12 -9.97
C THR A 210 3.93 -13.09 -9.48
N LEU A 211 4.30 -14.34 -9.17
CA LEU A 211 3.35 -15.40 -8.78
C LEU A 211 2.52 -15.06 -7.54
N ALA A 212 3.07 -14.30 -6.59
CA ALA A 212 2.32 -13.84 -5.42
C ALA A 212 1.13 -12.93 -5.80
N PHE A 213 1.19 -12.25 -6.94
CA PHE A 213 0.18 -11.26 -7.36
C PHE A 213 -0.86 -11.82 -8.34
N GLY A 214 -0.49 -12.79 -9.19
CA GLY A 214 -1.40 -13.42 -10.14
C GLY A 214 -0.71 -14.32 -11.15
N GLY A 215 -1.38 -15.40 -11.59
CA GLY A 215 -0.84 -16.34 -12.58
C GLY A 215 -0.80 -15.81 -14.02
N ASP A 216 -1.56 -14.76 -14.32
CA ASP A 216 -1.71 -14.16 -15.64
C ASP A 216 -0.74 -12.99 -15.91
N ALA A 217 0.10 -12.62 -14.93
CA ALA A 217 1.08 -11.53 -15.02
C ALA A 217 2.35 -11.90 -15.81
N ILE A 218 2.19 -12.47 -17.01
CA ILE A 218 3.29 -12.98 -17.85
C ILE A 218 4.29 -11.88 -18.23
N GLY A 219 3.81 -10.65 -18.46
CA GLY A 219 4.65 -9.48 -18.78
C GLY A 219 5.35 -8.88 -17.58
N GLY A 220 4.83 -9.08 -16.37
CA GLY A 220 5.32 -8.46 -15.14
C GLY A 220 4.20 -7.89 -14.27
N VAL A 221 4.59 -7.41 -13.10
CA VAL A 221 3.69 -6.76 -12.13
C VAL A 221 4.21 -5.36 -11.83
N VAL A 222 3.32 -4.38 -11.85
CA VAL A 222 3.57 -3.03 -11.33
C VAL A 222 2.94 -2.94 -9.94
N VAL A 223 3.75 -2.79 -8.91
CA VAL A 223 3.30 -2.64 -7.52
C VAL A 223 3.47 -1.19 -7.08
N ILE A 224 2.36 -0.57 -6.71
CA ILE A 224 2.29 0.81 -6.25
C ILE A 224 2.00 0.77 -4.75
N LYS A 225 2.93 1.29 -3.96
CA LYS A 225 2.79 1.37 -2.50
C LYS A 225 2.65 2.83 -2.07
N PRO A 226 1.79 3.13 -1.09
CA PRO A 226 1.76 4.44 -0.47
C PRO A 226 3.08 4.70 0.30
N SER A 227 3.32 5.96 0.65
CA SER A 227 4.45 6.32 1.52
C SER A 227 4.39 5.57 2.85
N LYS A 228 5.56 5.14 3.34
CA LYS A 228 5.65 4.42 4.60
C LYS A 228 5.25 5.36 5.76
N MET A 229 4.33 4.89 6.59
CA MET A 229 3.94 5.60 7.81
C MET A 229 4.97 5.33 8.91
N VAL A 230 5.39 6.40 9.60
CA VAL A 230 6.26 6.35 10.78
C VAL A 230 5.42 6.21 12.06
N THR A 231 5.86 5.39 13.01
CA THR A 231 5.19 5.14 14.31
C THR A 231 5.62 6.16 15.37
N VAL A 232 5.63 7.44 15.00
CA VAL A 232 5.93 8.55 15.92
C VAL A 232 4.74 9.50 15.97
N ASP A 233 4.56 10.24 17.06
CA ASP A 233 3.53 11.28 17.10
C ASP A 233 3.94 12.47 16.24
N SER A 234 3.33 12.59 15.05
CA SER A 234 3.71 13.62 14.08
C SER A 234 2.56 13.99 13.17
N LEU A 235 2.59 15.22 12.65
CA LEU A 235 1.70 15.70 11.60
C LEU A 235 2.57 16.21 10.47
N TYR A 236 2.44 15.61 9.29
CA TYR A 236 3.22 15.96 8.11
C TYR A 236 2.35 15.87 6.87
N GLY A 237 2.77 16.52 5.80
CA GLY A 237 2.02 16.56 4.57
C GLY A 237 2.87 17.07 3.43
N THR A 238 2.33 16.99 2.22
CA THR A 238 3.01 17.48 1.02
C THR A 238 2.00 18.14 0.13
N THR A 239 2.35 19.32 -0.40
CA THR A 239 1.58 19.98 -1.44
C THR A 239 2.46 20.13 -2.68
N THR A 240 1.98 19.64 -3.81
CA THR A 240 2.66 19.68 -5.09
C THR A 240 1.82 20.48 -6.06
N VAL A 241 2.46 21.49 -6.66
CA VAL A 241 1.90 22.29 -7.75
C VAL A 241 2.77 22.09 -8.97
N THR A 242 2.15 21.70 -10.09
CA THR A 242 2.88 21.42 -11.34
C THR A 242 2.20 22.19 -12.47
N GLY A 243 3.01 22.78 -13.35
CA GLY A 243 2.55 23.44 -14.58
C GLY A 243 3.17 22.78 -15.81
N GLN A 244 2.42 22.71 -16.91
CA GLN A 244 2.87 22.16 -18.18
C GLN A 244 2.60 23.17 -19.30
N SER A 245 3.56 23.35 -20.21
CA SER A 245 3.43 24.32 -21.31
C SER A 245 2.56 23.79 -22.45
N ASN A 246 2.82 22.56 -22.93
CA ASN A 246 2.06 21.93 -23.99
C ASN A 246 0.77 21.30 -23.42
N GLY A 247 -0.39 21.85 -23.79
CA GLY A 247 -1.69 21.57 -23.17
C GLY A 247 -2.06 22.49 -21.98
N ARG A 248 -1.25 23.52 -21.68
CA ARG A 248 -1.35 24.47 -20.54
C ARG A 248 -1.85 23.87 -19.21
N GLY A 249 -1.38 22.66 -18.95
CA GLY A 249 -1.80 21.83 -17.84
C GLY A 249 -1.42 22.37 -16.48
N TYR A 250 -2.24 22.05 -15.49
CA TYR A 250 -1.92 22.26 -14.08
C TYR A 250 -2.37 21.09 -13.22
N ASN A 251 -1.58 20.80 -12.21
CA ASN A 251 -1.86 19.80 -11.18
C ASN A 251 -1.71 20.44 -9.81
N LEU A 252 -2.70 20.23 -8.95
CA LEU A 252 -2.65 20.52 -7.53
C LEU A 252 -2.89 19.22 -6.78
N ASN A 253 -1.90 18.77 -6.05
CA ASN A 253 -2.01 17.62 -5.16
C ASN A 253 -1.66 18.07 -3.74
N SER A 254 -2.45 17.67 -2.75
CA SER A 254 -2.16 17.94 -1.35
C SER A 254 -2.49 16.71 -0.51
N SER A 255 -1.57 16.34 0.38
CA SER A 255 -1.75 15.25 1.33
C SER A 255 -1.41 15.71 2.75
N LEU A 256 -2.12 15.14 3.72
CA LEU A 256 -1.88 15.35 5.13
C LEU A 256 -1.99 14.02 5.85
N THR A 257 -1.01 13.73 6.69
CA THR A 257 -0.91 12.50 7.46
C THR A 257 -0.65 12.83 8.93
N LYS A 258 -1.49 12.29 9.81
CA LYS A 258 -1.31 12.31 11.25
C LYS A 258 -0.95 10.91 11.72
N THR A 259 0.17 10.77 12.42
CA THR A 259 0.58 9.53 13.10
C THR A 259 0.64 9.77 14.61
N THR A 260 0.53 8.71 15.39
CA THR A 260 0.61 8.76 16.86
C THR A 260 1.66 7.75 17.35
N ALA A 261 2.27 8.03 18.51
CA ALA A 261 3.21 7.09 19.14
C ALA A 261 2.57 5.74 19.50
N LYS A 262 1.24 5.70 19.62
CA LYS A 262 0.48 4.46 19.88
C LYS A 262 0.26 3.61 18.62
N GLY A 263 0.72 4.04 17.44
CA GLY A 263 0.61 3.29 16.19
C GLY A 263 -0.62 3.62 15.34
N TRP A 264 -1.52 4.51 15.79
CA TRP A 264 -2.62 5.00 14.96
C TRP A 264 -2.12 5.99 13.90
N TYR A 265 -2.69 5.91 12.71
CA TYR A 265 -2.49 6.88 11.64
C TYR A 265 -3.77 7.21 10.89
N TYR A 266 -3.78 8.41 10.32
CA TYR A 266 -4.82 8.95 9.47
C TYR A 266 -4.14 9.67 8.32
N ASN A 267 -4.57 9.41 7.09
CA ASN A 267 -4.12 10.17 5.94
C ASN A 267 -5.31 10.63 5.11
N ILE A 268 -5.19 11.81 4.54
CA ILE A 268 -6.12 12.34 3.54
C ILE A 268 -5.31 12.95 2.41
N GLN A 269 -5.78 12.78 1.20
CA GLN A 269 -5.17 13.32 0.01
C GLN A 269 -6.23 13.75 -0.99
N GLY A 270 -5.99 14.87 -1.64
CA GLY A 270 -6.80 15.37 -2.76
C GLY A 270 -5.90 15.75 -3.93
N ASN A 271 -6.35 15.44 -5.14
CA ASN A 271 -5.73 15.85 -6.38
C ASN A 271 -6.73 16.57 -7.29
N TYR A 272 -6.21 17.43 -8.13
CA TYR A 272 -6.92 17.99 -9.26
C TYR A 272 -5.94 18.24 -10.40
N LYS A 273 -6.23 17.66 -11.58
CA LYS A 273 -5.45 17.84 -12.80
C LYS A 273 -6.34 18.35 -13.90
N ARG A 274 -5.84 19.27 -14.70
CA ARG A 274 -6.50 19.72 -15.92
C ARG A 274 -5.47 20.02 -17.00
N ASN A 275 -5.72 19.52 -18.20
CA ASN A 275 -5.02 19.85 -19.43
C ASN A 275 -6.04 20.30 -20.47
N GLY A 276 -5.66 21.27 -21.29
CA GLY A 276 -6.35 21.61 -22.52
C GLY A 276 -5.78 20.83 -23.70
N ASP A 277 -6.15 21.25 -24.89
CA ASP A 277 -5.71 20.61 -26.13
C ASP A 277 -4.19 20.71 -26.30
N TYR A 278 -3.57 19.57 -26.62
CA TYR A 278 -2.15 19.50 -26.92
C TYR A 278 -1.85 20.10 -28.30
N ARG A 279 -0.61 20.55 -28.49
CA ARG A 279 -0.14 21.12 -29.74
C ARG A 279 0.95 20.23 -30.36
N SER A 280 0.79 19.93 -31.64
CA SER A 280 1.85 19.44 -32.54
C SER A 280 2.73 20.63 -32.96
N PRO A 281 3.86 20.45 -33.69
CA PRO A 281 4.66 21.58 -34.14
C PRO A 281 3.83 22.66 -34.86
N ASP A 282 2.87 22.24 -35.68
CA ASP A 282 2.18 23.12 -36.62
C ASP A 282 0.73 23.45 -36.21
N TYR A 283 0.04 22.56 -35.48
CA TYR A 283 -1.39 22.69 -35.19
C TYR A 283 -1.80 22.17 -33.80
N PHE A 284 -3.00 22.55 -33.34
CA PHE A 284 -3.60 21.97 -32.13
C PHE A 284 -4.29 20.65 -32.43
N LEU A 285 -4.21 19.73 -31.47
CA LEU A 285 -4.87 18.45 -31.49
C LEU A 285 -6.26 18.61 -30.85
N THR A 286 -7.25 18.97 -31.67
CA THR A 286 -8.60 19.28 -31.21
C THR A 286 -9.22 18.15 -30.39
N ASN A 287 -9.79 18.51 -29.24
CA ASN A 287 -10.47 17.60 -28.30
C ASN A 287 -9.53 16.58 -27.63
N THR A 288 -8.32 17.00 -27.28
CA THR A 288 -7.35 16.22 -26.48
C THR A 288 -7.20 16.71 -25.05
N ALA A 289 -8.01 17.68 -24.64
CA ALA A 289 -8.15 18.11 -23.25
C ALA A 289 -8.51 16.94 -22.32
N SER A 290 -8.05 17.02 -21.06
CA SER A 290 -8.33 16.04 -20.02
C SER A 290 -8.48 16.67 -18.65
N LYS A 291 -9.27 16.04 -17.78
CA LYS A 291 -9.55 16.50 -16.42
C LYS A 291 -9.57 15.30 -15.49
N SER A 292 -8.88 15.42 -14.36
CA SER A 292 -8.85 14.38 -13.32
C SER A 292 -9.13 15.00 -11.96
N TYR A 293 -9.99 14.34 -11.18
CA TYR A 293 -10.23 14.67 -9.79
C TYR A 293 -10.17 13.39 -8.96
N GLY A 294 -9.42 13.44 -7.89
CA GLY A 294 -9.11 12.28 -7.08
C GLY A 294 -9.03 12.66 -5.63
N TYR A 295 -9.51 11.77 -4.78
CA TYR A 295 -9.30 11.88 -3.35
C TYR A 295 -9.11 10.49 -2.76
N SER A 296 -8.30 10.43 -1.72
CA SER A 296 -8.12 9.22 -0.95
C SER A 296 -8.02 9.54 0.53
N GLY A 297 -8.40 8.56 1.34
CA GLY A 297 -8.30 8.63 2.78
C GLY A 297 -7.98 7.26 3.32
N GLY A 298 -7.13 7.22 4.33
CA GLY A 298 -6.81 6.01 5.04
C GLY A 298 -6.81 6.26 6.54
N PHE A 299 -7.17 5.23 7.28
CA PHE A 299 -6.97 5.19 8.71
C PHE A 299 -6.53 3.79 9.10
N GLY A 300 -5.73 3.71 10.14
CA GLY A 300 -5.28 2.42 10.59
C GLY A 300 -4.56 2.45 11.91
N TYR A 301 -4.23 1.26 12.36
CA TYR A 301 -3.45 0.98 13.54
C TYR A 301 -2.33 0.03 13.13
N LYS A 302 -1.10 0.36 13.49
CA LYS A 302 0.06 -0.43 13.19
C LYS A 302 0.86 -0.69 14.46
N SER A 303 0.93 -1.95 14.87
CA SER A 303 1.92 -2.44 15.83
C SER A 303 2.67 -3.64 15.25
N LEU A 304 3.67 -4.12 15.96
CA LEU A 304 4.42 -5.32 15.58
C LEU A 304 3.51 -6.56 15.49
N GLU A 305 2.70 -6.77 16.54
CA GLU A 305 1.89 -7.97 16.71
C GLU A 305 0.59 -7.91 15.92
N ARG A 306 0.04 -6.73 15.65
CA ARG A 306 -1.24 -6.60 14.95
C ARG A 306 -1.38 -5.29 14.20
N GLY A 307 -2.26 -5.29 13.21
CA GLY A 307 -2.64 -4.03 12.58
C GLY A 307 -3.91 -4.09 11.76
N LEU A 308 -4.43 -2.90 11.53
CA LEU A 308 -5.60 -2.59 10.73
C LEU A 308 -5.19 -1.48 9.76
N ASP A 309 -5.48 -1.66 8.48
CA ASP A 309 -5.35 -0.64 7.46
C ASP A 309 -6.66 -0.57 6.66
N VAL A 310 -7.35 0.55 6.75
CA VAL A 310 -8.53 0.83 5.95
C VAL A 310 -8.20 1.98 5.02
N PHE A 311 -8.44 1.77 3.73
CA PHE A 311 -8.13 2.75 2.71
C PHE A 311 -9.30 2.86 1.74
N TYR A 312 -9.67 4.09 1.41
CA TYR A 312 -10.65 4.39 0.38
C TYR A 312 -10.05 5.41 -0.60
N SER A 313 -10.30 5.22 -1.89
CA SER A 313 -9.98 6.21 -2.91
C SER A 313 -11.06 6.27 -3.98
N ARG A 314 -11.20 7.45 -4.58
CA ARG A 314 -11.99 7.67 -5.78
C ARG A 314 -11.18 8.51 -6.74
N LEU A 315 -11.16 8.10 -8.01
CA LEU A 315 -10.57 8.84 -9.11
C LEU A 315 -11.60 8.97 -10.21
N GLN A 316 -11.83 10.18 -10.68
CA GLN A 316 -12.66 10.47 -11.83
C GLN A 316 -11.80 11.12 -12.91
N ASN A 317 -11.81 10.53 -14.11
CA ASN A 317 -11.08 10.99 -15.28
C ASN A 317 -12.06 11.26 -16.42
N GLU A 318 -12.05 12.49 -16.93
CA GLU A 318 -12.69 12.86 -18.18
C GLU A 318 -11.60 13.12 -19.22
N ILE A 319 -11.64 12.37 -20.33
CA ILE A 319 -10.57 12.32 -21.32
C ILE A 319 -11.16 12.55 -22.71
N GLY A 320 -10.74 13.64 -23.36
CA GLY A 320 -11.06 13.89 -24.76
C GLY A 320 -10.28 12.94 -25.67
N ILE A 321 -10.95 12.48 -26.73
CA ILE A 321 -10.32 11.72 -27.81
C ILE A 321 -10.19 12.67 -29.00
N LEU A 322 -9.01 12.66 -29.63
CA LEU A 322 -8.70 13.49 -30.81
C LEU A 322 -9.85 13.44 -31.81
N ARG A 323 -10.44 14.59 -32.12
CA ARG A 323 -11.66 14.68 -32.93
C ARG A 323 -11.49 14.02 -34.31
N SER A 324 -10.35 14.28 -34.96
CA SER A 324 -10.01 13.76 -36.29
C SER A 324 -9.61 12.28 -36.30
N SER A 325 -9.50 11.62 -35.13
CA SER A 325 -9.28 10.17 -35.06
C SER A 325 -10.58 9.37 -35.20
N HIS A 326 -11.73 10.04 -35.13
CA HIS A 326 -13.02 9.41 -35.38
C HIS A 326 -13.22 9.20 -36.88
N ILE A 327 -13.58 7.98 -37.25
CA ILE A 327 -13.78 7.57 -38.64
C ILE A 327 -15.21 7.06 -38.76
N GLY A 328 -16.05 7.80 -39.49
CA GLY A 328 -17.45 7.43 -39.71
C GLY A 328 -17.62 6.45 -40.87
N ASN A 329 -16.75 6.52 -41.87
CA ASN A 329 -16.82 5.72 -43.09
C ASN A 329 -15.43 5.48 -43.72
N ILE A 330 -15.39 4.68 -44.80
CA ILE A 330 -14.14 4.31 -45.49
C ILE A 330 -13.47 5.54 -46.14
N GLU A 331 -14.24 6.49 -46.65
CA GLU A 331 -13.70 7.72 -47.23
C GLU A 331 -12.99 8.57 -46.17
N ASP A 332 -13.57 8.72 -44.99
CA ASP A 332 -12.92 9.41 -43.86
C ASP A 332 -11.56 8.77 -43.52
N LEU A 333 -11.49 7.43 -43.54
CA LEU A 333 -10.23 6.69 -43.32
C LEU A 333 -9.21 6.96 -44.44
N VAL A 334 -9.64 6.93 -45.70
CA VAL A 334 -8.78 7.22 -46.85
C VAL A 334 -8.26 8.65 -46.79
N ILE A 335 -9.12 9.63 -46.46
CA ILE A 335 -8.72 11.03 -46.27
C ILE A 335 -7.72 11.12 -45.12
N ALA A 336 -7.99 10.49 -43.98
CA ALA A 336 -7.10 10.53 -42.82
C ALA A 336 -5.71 9.93 -43.09
N ILE A 337 -5.62 8.85 -43.86
CA ILE A 337 -4.34 8.23 -44.23
C ILE A 337 -3.55 9.10 -45.22
N ASN A 338 -4.23 9.78 -46.14
CA ASN A 338 -3.58 10.54 -47.21
C ASN A 338 -3.34 12.02 -46.88
N SER A 339 -3.87 12.52 -45.76
CA SER A 339 -3.70 13.91 -45.33
C SER A 339 -2.46 14.08 -44.45
N GLN A 340 -1.73 15.17 -44.64
CA GLN A 340 -0.59 15.54 -43.77
C GLN A 340 -1.03 16.17 -42.45
N GLU A 341 -2.22 16.78 -42.46
CA GLU A 341 -2.82 17.44 -41.30
C GLU A 341 -4.21 16.84 -40.98
N PRO A 342 -4.67 16.93 -39.73
CA PRO A 342 -6.00 16.49 -39.34
C PRO A 342 -7.10 17.29 -40.06
N THR A 343 -8.22 16.64 -40.33
CA THR A 343 -9.39 17.28 -40.99
C THR A 343 -10.10 18.30 -40.11
N VAL A 344 -9.99 18.17 -38.79
CA VAL A 344 -10.51 19.13 -37.81
C VAL A 344 -9.35 19.71 -37.01
N ILE A 345 -9.16 21.02 -37.13
CA ILE A 345 -8.19 21.81 -36.39
C ILE A 345 -8.92 23.06 -35.89
N GLU A 346 -8.98 23.19 -34.57
CA GLU A 346 -9.58 24.30 -33.85
C GLU A 346 -8.51 24.98 -32.98
N ASP A 347 -8.80 26.19 -32.51
CA ASP A 347 -7.94 26.88 -31.55
C ASP A 347 -7.87 26.14 -30.20
N PHE A 348 -6.86 26.46 -29.39
CA PHE A 348 -6.68 25.89 -28.06
C PHE A 348 -7.92 26.05 -27.16
N ASP A 349 -8.40 24.93 -26.61
CA ASP A 349 -9.52 24.91 -25.65
C ASP A 349 -9.28 23.88 -24.52
N TYR A 350 -10.01 24.04 -23.41
CA TYR A 350 -10.12 23.08 -22.31
C TYR A 350 -11.45 22.31 -22.31
N THR A 351 -12.35 22.59 -23.25
CA THR A 351 -13.64 21.92 -23.33
C THR A 351 -13.47 20.50 -23.84
N ILE A 352 -14.11 19.54 -23.16
CA ILE A 352 -14.07 18.12 -23.53
C ILE A 352 -15.43 17.72 -24.12
N THR A 353 -15.43 17.43 -25.41
CA THR A 353 -16.60 17.06 -26.20
C THR A 353 -16.48 15.62 -26.71
N ALA A 354 -17.54 15.06 -27.29
CA ALA A 354 -17.46 13.75 -27.92
C ALA A 354 -16.58 13.80 -29.19
N PRO A 355 -15.72 12.81 -29.44
CA PRO A 355 -15.57 11.57 -28.69
C PRO A 355 -14.79 11.74 -27.37
N LYS A 356 -15.23 11.10 -26.29
CA LYS A 356 -14.57 11.18 -24.97
C LYS A 356 -14.87 9.97 -24.09
N GLN A 357 -14.06 9.80 -23.05
CA GLN A 357 -14.30 8.85 -21.96
C GLN A 357 -14.52 9.60 -20.65
N ASP A 358 -15.47 9.13 -19.83
CA ASP A 358 -15.65 9.52 -18.42
C ASP A 358 -15.58 8.26 -17.56
N VAL A 359 -14.53 8.17 -16.74
CA VAL A 359 -14.20 6.97 -15.97
C VAL A 359 -14.16 7.33 -14.50
N ASN A 360 -14.96 6.63 -13.71
CA ASN A 360 -15.01 6.77 -12.26
C ASN A 360 -14.58 5.44 -11.63
N HIS A 361 -13.43 5.45 -10.99
CA HIS A 361 -12.86 4.32 -10.28
C HIS A 361 -12.93 4.57 -8.77
N GLN A 362 -13.49 3.61 -8.04
CA GLN A 362 -13.49 3.60 -6.58
C GLN A 362 -12.82 2.33 -6.09
N LEU A 363 -12.00 2.47 -5.04
CA LEU A 363 -11.30 1.39 -4.39
C LEU A 363 -11.43 1.52 -2.88
N LEU A 364 -11.95 0.48 -2.24
CA LEU A 364 -11.94 0.27 -0.80
C LEU A 364 -11.07 -0.94 -0.51
N LYS A 365 -10.18 -0.82 0.48
CA LYS A 365 -9.37 -1.89 1.03
C LYS A 365 -9.54 -1.91 2.54
N ILE A 366 -9.70 -3.09 3.10
CA ILE A 366 -9.64 -3.36 4.54
C ILE A 366 -8.66 -4.49 4.72
N ASN A 367 -7.53 -4.23 5.36
CA ASN A 367 -6.51 -5.22 5.65
C ASN A 367 -6.30 -5.34 7.16
N LEU A 368 -6.38 -6.56 7.67
CA LEU A 368 -6.08 -6.93 9.04
C LEU A 368 -4.86 -7.83 9.04
N TYR A 369 -3.98 -7.70 10.04
CA TYR A 369 -2.94 -8.70 10.25
C TYR A 369 -2.71 -8.96 11.72
N GLU A 370 -2.30 -10.19 12.01
CA GLU A 370 -1.82 -10.64 13.31
C GLU A 370 -0.50 -11.39 13.10
N ARG A 371 0.51 -11.09 13.91
CA ARG A 371 1.81 -11.73 13.91
C ARG A 371 1.90 -12.66 15.11
N PHE A 372 2.08 -13.93 14.82
CA PHE A 372 2.26 -14.99 15.79
C PHE A 372 3.76 -15.22 16.02
N ARG A 373 4.14 -15.20 17.30
CA ARG A 373 5.49 -15.50 17.74
C ARG A 373 5.99 -16.84 17.18
N SER A 374 7.20 -16.86 16.62
CA SER A 374 7.84 -18.07 16.08
C SER A 374 7.03 -18.84 15.01
N PHE A 375 6.08 -18.17 14.36
CA PHE A 375 5.32 -18.72 13.25
C PHE A 375 5.21 -17.76 12.07
N GLY A 376 5.01 -16.45 12.33
CA GLY A 376 4.99 -15.42 11.30
C GLY A 376 3.70 -14.62 11.28
N ARG A 377 3.36 -14.02 10.13
CA ARG A 377 2.27 -13.04 9.99
C ARG A 377 1.14 -13.58 9.12
N LEU A 378 -0.07 -13.64 9.68
CA LEU A 378 -1.29 -13.86 8.94
C LEU A 378 -1.95 -12.53 8.62
N SER A 379 -2.29 -12.30 7.36
CA SER A 379 -3.03 -11.13 6.89
C SER A 379 -4.35 -11.57 6.25
N LEU A 380 -5.41 -10.83 6.53
CA LEU A 380 -6.73 -10.99 5.92
C LEU A 380 -7.10 -9.66 5.26
N GLN A 381 -7.37 -9.69 3.96
CA GLN A 381 -7.70 -8.49 3.20
C GLN A 381 -9.02 -8.65 2.46
N TYR A 382 -9.86 -7.63 2.56
CA TYR A 382 -11.06 -7.46 1.75
C TYR A 382 -10.92 -6.22 0.87
N ASP A 383 -11.16 -6.41 -0.42
CA ASP A 383 -11.10 -5.37 -1.43
C ASP A 383 -12.45 -5.23 -2.12
N PHE A 384 -12.88 -3.99 -2.31
CA PHE A 384 -14.02 -3.65 -3.15
C PHE A 384 -13.63 -2.61 -4.18
N GLN A 385 -13.88 -2.90 -5.45
CA GLN A 385 -13.71 -1.96 -6.55
C GLN A 385 -15.04 -1.72 -7.24
N ASN A 386 -15.37 -0.46 -7.49
CA ASN A 386 -16.53 -0.06 -8.29
C ASN A 386 -16.06 0.85 -9.42
N ASN A 387 -16.19 0.34 -10.64
CA ASN A 387 -15.76 1.02 -11.85
C ASN A 387 -16.98 1.35 -12.68
N HIS A 388 -17.07 2.61 -13.10
CA HIS A 388 -18.08 3.05 -14.04
C HIS A 388 -17.39 3.79 -15.18
N ARG A 389 -17.50 3.26 -16.40
CA ARG A 389 -16.92 3.83 -17.61
C ARG A 389 -18.03 4.19 -18.57
N LEU A 390 -18.05 5.45 -18.97
CA LEU A 390 -18.89 5.98 -20.01
C LEU A 390 -18.00 6.35 -21.20
N GLU A 391 -18.34 5.89 -22.39
CA GLU A 391 -17.70 6.35 -23.62
C GLU A 391 -18.74 7.02 -24.50
N TYR A 392 -18.42 8.24 -24.92
CA TYR A 392 -19.26 9.05 -25.76
C TYR A 392 -18.67 9.08 -27.15
N ASP A 393 -19.54 8.86 -28.13
CA ASP A 393 -19.18 8.92 -29.55
C ASP A 393 -19.87 10.12 -30.22
N VAL A 394 -19.49 10.42 -31.45
CA VAL A 394 -20.08 11.48 -32.27
C VAL A 394 -21.47 11.05 -32.74
N ARG A 395 -22.49 11.31 -31.91
CA ARG A 395 -23.89 10.97 -32.18
C ARG A 395 -24.71 12.21 -32.51
N VAL A 396 -25.81 12.01 -33.25
CA VAL A 396 -26.72 13.08 -33.71
C VAL A 396 -28.10 12.97 -33.07
N GLY A 397 -28.89 14.04 -33.19
CA GLY A 397 -30.28 14.07 -32.71
C GLY A 397 -30.40 13.86 -31.20
N ASN A 398 -31.38 13.04 -30.79
CA ASN A 398 -31.66 12.75 -29.38
C ASN A 398 -30.52 12.01 -28.66
N ASP A 399 -29.63 11.38 -29.42
CA ASP A 399 -28.52 10.57 -28.89
C ASP A 399 -27.22 11.36 -28.69
N ARG A 400 -27.16 12.65 -29.06
CA ARG A 400 -25.94 13.47 -29.02
C ARG A 400 -25.23 13.53 -27.67
N ASN A 401 -25.98 13.38 -26.58
CA ASN A 401 -25.48 13.43 -25.20
C ASN A 401 -25.56 12.06 -24.51
N LYS A 402 -25.87 11.01 -25.27
CA LYS A 402 -26.04 9.65 -24.77
C LYS A 402 -24.76 8.87 -25.00
N SER A 403 -24.24 8.25 -23.94
CA SER A 403 -23.05 7.40 -24.06
C SER A 403 -23.30 6.27 -25.07
N ALA A 404 -22.29 5.99 -25.90
CA ALA A 404 -22.28 4.84 -26.77
C ALA A 404 -22.00 3.56 -25.97
N LEU A 405 -21.15 3.67 -24.95
CA LEU A 405 -20.81 2.60 -24.03
C LEU A 405 -21.04 3.06 -22.58
N ASP A 406 -21.68 2.22 -21.78
CA ASP A 406 -21.86 2.43 -20.33
C ASP A 406 -21.62 1.08 -19.63
N LEU A 407 -20.42 0.94 -19.06
CA LEU A 407 -19.94 -0.28 -18.42
C LEU A 407 -19.78 -0.06 -16.92
N ARG A 408 -20.36 -0.97 -16.15
CA ARG A 408 -20.19 -1.02 -14.69
C ARG A 408 -19.53 -2.34 -14.32
N LEU A 409 -18.36 -2.25 -13.68
CA LEU A 409 -17.62 -3.41 -13.18
C LEU A 409 -17.45 -3.28 -11.67
N LYS A 410 -18.09 -4.20 -10.93
CA LYS A 410 -17.91 -4.34 -9.49
C LYS A 410 -17.07 -5.57 -9.21
N THR A 411 -16.06 -5.43 -8.36
CA THR A 411 -15.18 -6.52 -7.97
C THR A 411 -15.07 -6.58 -6.46
N HIS A 412 -15.29 -7.77 -5.91
CA HIS A 412 -15.03 -8.11 -4.51
C HIS A 412 -13.89 -9.13 -4.50
N THR A 413 -12.85 -8.88 -3.70
CA THR A 413 -11.78 -9.86 -3.46
C THR A 413 -11.62 -10.05 -1.96
N LEU A 414 -11.52 -11.30 -1.53
CA LEU A 414 -11.13 -11.69 -0.18
C LEU A 414 -9.84 -12.49 -0.30
N SER A 415 -8.79 -12.09 0.41
CA SER A 415 -7.55 -12.85 0.48
C SER A 415 -7.11 -13.12 1.91
N ALA A 416 -6.40 -14.23 2.07
CA ALA A 416 -5.70 -14.60 3.28
C ALA A 416 -4.26 -14.96 2.91
N ASP A 417 -3.30 -14.27 3.52
CA ASP A 417 -1.88 -14.40 3.21
C ASP A 417 -1.11 -14.71 4.50
N LEU A 418 -0.44 -15.86 4.54
CA LEU A 418 0.41 -16.30 5.64
C LEU A 418 1.87 -16.20 5.22
N LYS A 419 2.62 -15.31 5.88
CA LYS A 419 4.06 -15.18 5.76
C LYS A 419 4.74 -15.85 6.95
N VAL A 420 5.51 -16.90 6.72
CA VAL A 420 6.33 -17.58 7.73
C VAL A 420 7.77 -17.11 7.56
N ASP A 421 8.22 -16.27 8.49
CA ASP A 421 9.53 -15.61 8.45
C ASP A 421 10.26 -15.67 9.80
N SER A 422 10.02 -16.73 10.58
CA SER A 422 10.69 -16.98 11.86
C SER A 422 12.18 -17.34 11.72
N ASP A 423 12.61 -17.79 10.54
CA ASP A 423 14.00 -18.10 10.21
C ASP A 423 14.52 -17.09 9.17
N ASN A 424 15.66 -16.47 9.43
CA ASN A 424 16.29 -15.51 8.52
C ASN A 424 16.83 -16.17 7.23
N THR A 425 16.97 -17.49 7.19
CA THR A 425 17.48 -18.23 6.03
C THR A 425 16.38 -18.70 5.08
N LEU A 426 15.14 -18.82 5.54
CA LEU A 426 14.07 -19.43 4.77
C LEU A 426 12.73 -18.76 5.07
N GLU A 427 12.19 -18.08 4.06
CA GLU A 427 10.88 -17.43 4.12
C GLU A 427 9.88 -18.22 3.28
N TYR A 428 8.71 -18.51 3.83
CA TYR A 428 7.58 -19.08 3.09
C TYR A 428 6.41 -18.11 3.06
N ASN A 429 5.72 -18.03 1.92
CA ASN A 429 4.47 -17.30 1.79
C ASN A 429 3.41 -18.23 1.21
N PHE A 430 2.25 -18.28 1.85
CA PHE A 430 1.08 -19.02 1.39
C PHE A 430 -0.08 -18.06 1.26
N GLY A 431 -0.84 -18.17 0.16
CA GLY A 431 -2.00 -17.32 -0.04
C GLY A 431 -3.21 -18.06 -0.57
N LEU A 432 -4.37 -17.58 -0.16
CA LEU A 432 -5.69 -17.95 -0.64
C LEU A 432 -6.41 -16.68 -1.11
N MET A 433 -7.13 -16.77 -2.20
CA MET A 433 -7.87 -15.66 -2.78
C MET A 433 -9.20 -16.15 -3.34
N GLY A 434 -10.28 -15.47 -3.02
CA GLY A 434 -11.56 -15.61 -3.68
C GLY A 434 -11.99 -14.26 -4.26
N ARG A 435 -12.38 -14.24 -5.53
CA ARG A 435 -12.86 -13.03 -6.21
C ARG A 435 -14.20 -13.27 -6.88
N TYR A 436 -15.08 -12.29 -6.73
CA TYR A 436 -16.33 -12.19 -7.47
C TYR A 436 -16.35 -10.89 -8.27
N GLN A 437 -16.67 -10.98 -9.56
CA GLN A 437 -16.81 -9.82 -10.43
C GLN A 437 -18.16 -9.86 -11.13
N ASN A 438 -18.84 -8.72 -11.15
CA ASN A 438 -20.05 -8.50 -11.92
C ASN A 438 -19.79 -7.37 -12.92
N ASN A 439 -19.93 -7.67 -14.20
CA ASN A 439 -19.90 -6.70 -15.28
C ASN A 439 -21.30 -6.52 -15.85
N PHE A 440 -21.73 -5.27 -15.96
CA PHE A 440 -23.00 -4.89 -16.56
C PHE A 440 -22.78 -3.84 -17.64
N ALA A 441 -23.21 -4.14 -18.87
CA ALA A 441 -23.23 -3.24 -19.99
C ALA A 441 -24.66 -2.73 -20.22
N ASN A 442 -24.87 -1.44 -19.96
CA ASN A 442 -26.20 -0.83 -20.02
C ASN A 442 -26.80 -0.96 -21.44
N PRO A 443 -27.94 -1.67 -21.62
CA PRO A 443 -28.57 -1.86 -22.92
C PRO A 443 -29.22 -0.58 -23.46
N ASP A 444 -29.50 0.39 -22.59
CA ASP A 444 -30.22 1.60 -22.97
C ASP A 444 -29.39 2.53 -23.86
N THR A 445 -28.08 2.29 -24.07
CA THR A 445 -27.22 3.13 -24.93
C THR A 445 -27.69 3.16 -26.38
N GLY A 446 -28.40 2.14 -26.85
CA GLY A 446 -28.83 1.97 -28.23
C GLY A 446 -27.71 1.52 -29.18
N VAL A 447 -26.54 1.17 -28.64
CA VAL A 447 -25.41 0.60 -29.39
C VAL A 447 -25.27 -0.87 -29.00
N ARG A 448 -24.80 -1.71 -29.93
CA ARG A 448 -24.54 -3.13 -29.65
C ARG A 448 -23.53 -3.25 -28.50
N ARG A 449 -23.88 -4.03 -27.49
CA ARG A 449 -23.01 -4.33 -26.34
C ARG A 449 -21.77 -5.08 -26.82
N LEU A 450 -20.61 -4.41 -26.76
CA LEU A 450 -19.31 -4.98 -27.16
C LEU A 450 -18.83 -6.03 -26.15
N ILE A 451 -18.97 -5.70 -24.86
CA ILE A 451 -18.67 -6.62 -23.75
C ILE A 451 -20.00 -7.11 -23.17
N PRO A 452 -20.23 -8.43 -23.08
CA PRO A 452 -21.44 -8.97 -22.50
C PRO A 452 -21.49 -8.77 -20.98
N ASP A 453 -22.70 -8.84 -20.44
CA ASP A 453 -22.89 -8.97 -18.99
C ASP A 453 -22.31 -10.31 -18.55
N TYR A 454 -21.61 -10.33 -17.42
CA TYR A 454 -21.08 -11.57 -16.87
C TYR A 454 -20.94 -11.51 -15.35
N ASP A 455 -21.04 -12.68 -14.74
CA ASP A 455 -20.61 -12.95 -13.39
C ASP A 455 -19.40 -13.89 -13.45
N LYS A 456 -18.31 -13.50 -12.77
CA LYS A 456 -17.08 -14.29 -12.73
C LYS A 456 -16.72 -14.59 -11.29
N TYR A 457 -16.45 -15.87 -11.03
CA TYR A 457 -15.92 -16.37 -9.77
C TYR A 457 -14.52 -16.91 -10.03
N GLU A 458 -13.54 -16.49 -9.24
CA GLU A 458 -12.15 -16.90 -9.34
C GLU A 458 -11.66 -17.31 -7.96
N PHE A 459 -10.93 -18.42 -7.88
CA PHE A 459 -10.35 -18.91 -6.64
C PHE A 459 -8.88 -19.23 -6.87
N GLY A 460 -8.01 -18.50 -6.20
CA GLY A 460 -6.57 -18.67 -6.33
C GLY A 460 -5.94 -19.19 -5.05
N THR A 461 -4.93 -20.05 -5.20
CA THR A 461 -3.99 -20.38 -4.13
C THR A 461 -2.57 -20.29 -4.65
N TYR A 462 -1.66 -19.83 -3.80
CA TYR A 462 -0.24 -19.81 -4.14
C TYR A 462 0.62 -20.20 -2.93
N ALA A 463 1.82 -20.68 -3.23
CA ALA A 463 2.89 -20.88 -2.27
C ALA A 463 4.20 -20.39 -2.90
N THR A 464 4.98 -19.60 -2.17
CA THR A 464 6.34 -19.22 -2.54
C THR A 464 7.30 -19.49 -1.40
N ALA A 465 8.56 -19.76 -1.74
CA ALA A 465 9.64 -19.98 -0.81
C ALA A 465 10.87 -19.22 -1.29
N VAL A 466 11.52 -18.51 -0.38
CA VAL A 466 12.78 -17.80 -0.61
C VAL A 466 13.82 -18.35 0.35
N TYR A 467 14.85 -18.98 -0.21
CA TYR A 467 15.97 -19.54 0.56
C TYR A 467 17.22 -18.69 0.36
N GLN A 468 17.72 -18.10 1.43
CA GLN A 468 18.94 -17.30 1.43
C GLN A 468 20.16 -18.21 1.63
N LEU A 469 20.91 -18.48 0.56
CA LEU A 469 22.15 -19.26 0.61
C LEU A 469 23.29 -18.51 1.30
N ASN A 470 23.39 -17.20 1.03
CA ASN A 470 24.36 -16.27 1.60
C ASN A 470 23.90 -14.83 1.33
N ASP A 471 24.62 -13.81 1.82
CA ASP A 471 24.25 -12.39 1.67
C ASP A 471 24.05 -11.90 0.22
N LYS A 472 24.57 -12.63 -0.77
CA LYS A 472 24.53 -12.25 -2.20
C LYS A 472 23.66 -13.16 -3.06
N THR A 473 23.20 -14.29 -2.53
CA THR A 473 22.56 -15.35 -3.32
C THR A 473 21.30 -15.84 -2.60
N SER A 474 20.18 -15.76 -3.30
CA SER A 474 18.89 -16.35 -2.89
C SER A 474 18.38 -17.28 -3.99
N ILE A 475 17.63 -18.30 -3.59
CA ILE A 475 16.87 -19.17 -4.48
C ILE A 475 15.40 -18.96 -4.17
N ASP A 476 14.62 -18.68 -5.21
CA ASP A 476 13.19 -18.46 -5.11
C ASP A 476 12.44 -19.52 -5.92
N ALA A 477 11.45 -20.13 -5.28
CA ALA A 477 10.54 -21.07 -5.91
C ALA A 477 9.10 -20.67 -5.60
N GLY A 478 8.18 -20.94 -6.52
CA GLY A 478 6.77 -20.64 -6.32
C GLY A 478 5.85 -21.46 -7.21
N MET A 479 4.65 -21.68 -6.73
CA MET A 479 3.56 -22.32 -7.45
C MET A 479 2.27 -21.56 -7.20
N ARG A 480 1.43 -21.47 -8.23
CA ARG A 480 0.10 -20.86 -8.16
C ARG A 480 -0.89 -21.66 -8.97
N TYR A 481 -2.12 -21.70 -8.49
CA TYR A 481 -3.28 -22.23 -9.17
C TYR A 481 -4.41 -21.21 -9.02
N ASP A 482 -5.05 -20.83 -10.14
CA ASP A 482 -6.12 -19.83 -10.23
C ASP A 482 -7.36 -20.40 -10.93
#